data_AF-A0A8H4KC41-F1
#
_entry.id   AF-A0A8H4KC41-F1
#
_cell.length_a   1.000
_cell.length_b   1.000
_cell.length_c   1.000
_cell.angle_alpha   90.00
_cell.angle_beta   90.00
_cell.angle_gamma   90.00
#
_symmetry.space_group_name_H-M   'P 1'
#
loop_
_entity.id
_entity.type
_entity.pdbx_description
1 polymer ?
#
loop_
_entity_poly.entity_id
_entity_poly.type
_entity_poly.pdbx_seq_one_letter_code
_entity_poly.pdbx_strand_id
1 'polypeptide(L)'
;MDQQHTFTFEMLPFDIHFELCKQLEYPDILRLAATNRHFHQHLHPKAILGATETINFVLDRDAHLRKIGHEFFACSNCFRFLPKKKFVRACSFYDISWSARFCLDCTATLQTQRHLKPVASAGCKLIYYFCHNCGDYRTKSAKCQGKRICSDLEEDEVVEALSLCAKPRRKPQGFEILPKHILAKISSFLGLLDVIHLAQASRELNDIVKPNQWVPLHNRYRFVHDTWINRVRDVEFDRIKEFPCYICCKIHPKTKFTPKQLEMSKDEPETAWKMRCQPCVWLMGRSDKSITRIEHRRREICGTCGCIKYARKTCGGCLELFAQGAVGPVITKSEDSNYQQYLSSIGSLFGGN
;
A
#
# COMPACT_ATOMS: atom_id res chain seq x y z
N MET A 1 37.68 -4.00 -37.49
CA MET A 1 36.79 -3.15 -36.66
C MET A 1 36.38 -4.00 -35.48
N ASP A 2 37.12 -3.87 -34.38
CA ASP A 2 36.93 -4.67 -33.18
C ASP A 2 35.59 -4.34 -32.52
N GLN A 3 34.76 -5.36 -32.35
CA GLN A 3 33.60 -5.30 -31.49
C GLN A 3 34.11 -5.20 -30.05
N GLN A 4 34.03 -4.01 -29.45
CA GLN A 4 34.15 -3.85 -28.01
C GLN A 4 33.02 -4.65 -27.35
N HIS A 5 33.32 -5.88 -26.93
CA HIS A 5 32.49 -6.60 -25.99
C HIS A 5 32.52 -5.84 -24.67
N THR A 6 31.50 -5.01 -24.44
CA THR A 6 31.21 -4.47 -23.11
C THR A 6 30.85 -5.65 -22.20
N PHE A 7 31.83 -6.10 -21.43
CA PHE A 7 31.64 -7.14 -20.42
C PHE A 7 30.69 -6.58 -19.35
N THR A 8 29.42 -6.97 -19.39
CA THR A 8 28.45 -6.54 -18.39
C THR A 8 28.53 -7.48 -17.19
N PHE A 9 28.31 -6.93 -16.00
CA PHE A 9 28.28 -7.71 -14.76
C PHE A 9 27.28 -8.88 -14.85
N GLU A 10 26.19 -8.72 -15.62
CA GLU A 10 25.19 -9.75 -15.91
C GLU A 10 25.73 -10.99 -16.65
N MET A 11 26.84 -10.85 -17.40
CA MET A 11 27.44 -11.97 -18.14
C MET A 11 28.37 -12.85 -17.28
N LEU A 12 28.62 -12.48 -16.03
CA LEU A 12 29.39 -13.34 -15.12
C LEU A 12 28.60 -14.61 -14.77
N PRO A 13 29.28 -15.75 -14.59
CA PRO A 13 28.69 -16.95 -14.01
C PRO A 13 28.07 -16.72 -12.63
N PHE A 14 27.01 -17.47 -12.30
CA PHE A 14 26.24 -17.30 -11.07
C PHE A 14 27.08 -17.51 -9.79
N ASP A 15 28.03 -18.43 -9.83
CA ASP A 15 29.02 -18.66 -8.77
C ASP A 15 29.87 -17.42 -8.49
N ILE A 16 30.28 -16.68 -9.53
CA ILE A 16 30.98 -15.41 -9.36
C ILE A 16 30.05 -14.33 -8.79
N HIS A 17 28.79 -14.24 -9.26
CA HIS A 17 27.81 -13.35 -8.64
C HIS A 17 27.62 -13.68 -7.16
N PHE A 18 27.55 -14.96 -6.81
CA PHE A 18 27.35 -15.43 -5.46
C PHE A 18 28.52 -15.05 -4.54
N GLU A 19 29.77 -15.31 -4.95
CA GLU A 19 30.95 -14.93 -4.18
C GLU A 19 31.10 -13.42 -4.02
N LEU A 20 30.80 -12.64 -5.07
CA LEU A 20 30.81 -11.18 -4.97
C LEU A 20 29.71 -10.67 -4.03
N CYS A 21 28.51 -11.25 -4.10
CA CYS A 21 27.40 -10.85 -3.24
C CYS A 21 27.64 -11.20 -1.77
N LYS A 22 28.44 -12.22 -1.44
CA LYS A 22 28.85 -12.48 -0.04
C LYS A 22 29.66 -11.34 0.58
N GLN A 23 30.34 -10.54 -0.24
CA GLN A 23 31.11 -9.37 0.21
C GLN A 23 30.24 -8.12 0.34
N LEU A 24 28.98 -8.17 -0.10
CA LEU A 24 28.06 -7.04 -0.07
C LEU A 24 27.18 -7.08 1.18
N GLU A 25 26.79 -5.90 1.67
CA GLU A 25 25.77 -5.81 2.69
C GLU A 25 24.38 -6.16 2.12
N TYR A 26 23.48 -6.62 3.00
CA TYR A 26 22.09 -6.95 2.64
C TYR A 26 21.35 -5.87 1.81
N PRO A 27 21.48 -4.56 2.10
CA PRO A 27 20.85 -3.51 1.29
C PRO A 27 21.38 -3.47 -0.16
N ASP A 28 22.65 -3.78 -0.38
CA ASP A 28 23.28 -3.68 -1.68
C ASP A 28 22.93 -4.87 -2.57
N ILE A 29 22.80 -6.07 -2.01
CA ILE A 29 22.23 -7.21 -2.73
C ILE A 29 20.78 -6.91 -3.15
N LEU A 30 19.99 -6.29 -2.28
CA LEU A 30 18.62 -5.88 -2.62
C LEU A 30 18.59 -4.84 -3.76
N ARG A 31 19.51 -3.88 -3.76
CA ARG A 31 19.64 -2.88 -4.83
C ARG A 31 20.03 -3.55 -6.14
N LEU A 32 21.01 -4.45 -6.10
CA LEU A 32 21.47 -5.20 -7.25
C LEU A 32 20.34 -6.08 -7.83
N ALA A 33 19.62 -6.81 -6.97
CA ALA A 33 18.44 -7.59 -7.36
C ALA A 33 17.29 -6.73 -7.93
N ALA A 34 17.26 -5.42 -7.65
CA ALA A 34 16.26 -4.50 -8.20
C ALA A 34 16.65 -3.89 -9.55
N THR A 35 17.90 -4.05 -10.00
CA THR A 35 18.38 -3.47 -11.28
C THR A 35 17.83 -4.18 -12.51
N ASN A 36 17.69 -5.50 -12.48
CA ASN A 36 17.15 -6.27 -13.60
C ASN A 36 16.42 -7.56 -13.14
N ARG A 37 15.72 -8.20 -14.07
CA ARG A 37 14.96 -9.44 -13.83
C ARG A 37 15.85 -10.64 -13.52
N HIS A 38 17.03 -10.74 -14.14
CA HIS A 38 17.95 -11.85 -13.96
C HIS A 38 18.42 -11.92 -12.49
N PHE A 39 18.96 -10.82 -11.97
CA PHE A 39 19.36 -10.70 -10.57
C PHE A 39 18.19 -10.81 -9.61
N HIS A 40 17.01 -10.28 -9.96
CA HIS A 40 15.83 -10.46 -9.12
C HIS A 40 15.49 -11.94 -8.87
N GLN A 41 15.70 -12.80 -9.87
CA GLN A 41 15.39 -14.22 -9.80
C GLN A 41 16.48 -15.04 -9.10
N HIS A 42 17.76 -14.66 -9.27
CA HIS A 42 18.90 -15.47 -8.84
C HIS A 42 19.56 -14.96 -7.56
N LEU A 43 19.53 -13.65 -7.31
CA LEU A 43 20.11 -13.05 -6.10
C LEU A 43 19.06 -12.96 -5.00
N HIS A 44 18.92 -14.04 -4.23
CA HIS A 44 18.08 -14.06 -3.05
C HIS A 44 18.94 -13.76 -1.80
N PRO A 45 18.82 -12.57 -1.17
CA PRO A 45 19.72 -12.17 -0.07
C PRO A 45 19.78 -13.17 1.10
N LYS A 46 18.64 -13.80 1.44
CA LYS A 46 18.56 -14.84 2.48
C LYS A 46 19.41 -16.07 2.17
N ALA A 47 19.54 -16.42 0.90
CA ALA A 47 20.32 -17.57 0.46
C ALA A 47 21.83 -17.25 0.43
N ILE A 48 22.19 -15.98 0.25
CA ILE A 48 23.58 -15.52 0.07
C ILE A 48 24.23 -15.15 1.40
N LEU A 49 23.58 -14.30 2.21
CA LEU A 49 24.19 -13.73 3.43
C LEU A 49 23.87 -14.50 4.71
N GLY A 50 22.98 -15.49 4.67
CA GLY A 50 22.57 -16.22 5.86
C GLY A 50 21.44 -15.56 6.66
N ALA A 51 20.96 -16.27 7.68
CA ALA A 51 19.76 -15.89 8.42
C ALA A 51 19.99 -14.71 9.38
N THR A 52 21.18 -14.58 9.97
CA THR A 52 21.49 -13.59 11.02
C THR A 52 21.56 -12.18 10.45
N GLU A 53 22.27 -12.01 9.34
CA GLU A 53 22.45 -10.77 8.59
C GLU A 53 21.10 -10.28 8.05
N THR A 54 20.30 -11.22 7.54
CA THR A 54 18.92 -10.97 7.12
C THR A 54 18.07 -10.45 8.27
N ILE A 55 18.15 -11.09 9.44
CA ILE A 55 17.40 -10.68 10.63
C ILE A 55 17.82 -9.28 11.06
N ASN A 56 19.12 -9.01 11.22
CA ASN A 56 19.63 -7.72 11.67
C ASN A 56 19.17 -6.57 10.76
N PHE A 57 19.31 -6.73 9.43
CA PHE A 57 18.81 -5.73 8.48
C PHE A 57 17.30 -5.50 8.62
N VAL A 58 16.52 -6.57 8.77
CA VAL A 58 15.06 -6.49 8.90
C VAL A 58 14.66 -5.80 10.20
N LEU A 59 15.35 -6.07 11.31
CA LEU A 59 15.15 -5.42 12.60
C LEU A 59 15.40 -3.92 12.51
N ASP A 60 16.54 -3.52 11.94
CA ASP A 60 16.93 -2.13 11.76
C ASP A 60 15.95 -1.40 10.85
N ARG A 61 15.56 -2.05 9.75
CA ARG A 61 14.61 -1.49 8.80
C ARG A 61 13.22 -1.35 9.41
N ASP A 62 12.75 -2.31 10.19
CA ASP A 62 11.48 -2.22 10.92
C ASP A 62 11.49 -1.06 11.93
N ALA A 63 12.55 -0.94 12.72
CA ALA A 63 12.72 0.15 13.67
C ALA A 63 12.73 1.53 12.96
N HIS A 64 13.47 1.65 11.86
CA HIS A 64 13.51 2.87 11.06
C HIS A 64 12.14 3.22 10.47
N LEU A 65 11.45 2.25 9.85
CA LEU A 65 10.12 2.44 9.27
C LEU A 65 9.10 2.89 10.32
N ARG A 66 9.17 2.33 11.54
CA ARG A 66 8.34 2.78 12.66
C ARG A 66 8.66 4.22 13.08
N LYS A 67 9.95 4.59 13.19
CA LYS A 67 10.39 5.95 13.55
C LYS A 67 9.84 7.00 12.57
N ILE A 68 9.82 6.71 11.26
CA ILE A 68 9.29 7.63 10.24
C ILE A 68 7.76 7.56 10.06
N GLY A 69 7.07 6.77 10.88
CA GLY A 69 5.60 6.68 10.89
C GLY A 69 5.01 5.76 9.81
N HIS A 70 5.79 4.84 9.25
CA HIS A 70 5.31 3.87 8.28
C HIS A 70 4.54 2.72 8.98
N GLU A 71 3.39 2.31 8.44
CA GLU A 71 2.50 1.31 9.06
C GLU A 71 2.75 -0.14 8.60
N PHE A 72 3.97 -0.44 8.15
CA PHE A 72 4.37 -1.78 7.74
C PHE A 72 5.35 -2.37 8.75
N PHE A 73 5.16 -3.65 9.04
CA PHE A 73 5.90 -4.39 10.05
C PHE A 73 6.50 -5.64 9.42
N ALA A 74 7.70 -6.00 9.83
CA ALA A 74 8.35 -7.21 9.36
C ALA A 74 7.84 -8.48 10.05
N CYS A 75 7.62 -9.54 9.26
CA CYS A 75 7.45 -10.91 9.75
C CYS A 75 8.81 -11.55 10.10
N SER A 76 8.88 -12.21 11.24
CA SER A 76 10.11 -12.83 11.77
C SER A 76 10.51 -14.10 11.02
N ASN A 77 9.57 -14.73 10.29
CA ASN A 77 9.83 -15.95 9.51
C ASN A 77 10.14 -15.65 8.04
N CYS A 78 9.25 -14.90 7.38
CA CYS A 78 9.35 -14.63 5.95
C CYS A 78 9.95 -13.26 5.61
N PHE A 79 10.26 -12.43 6.60
CA PHE A 79 10.88 -11.10 6.45
C PHE A 79 10.11 -10.09 5.59
N ARG A 80 8.87 -10.43 5.19
CA ARG A 80 8.00 -9.54 4.43
C ARG A 80 7.48 -8.41 5.32
N PHE A 81 7.52 -7.19 4.79
CA PHE A 81 6.89 -6.01 5.39
C PHE A 81 5.41 -5.96 5.02
N LEU A 82 4.54 -6.17 6.01
CA LEU A 82 3.10 -6.25 5.82
C LEU A 82 2.36 -5.25 6.73
N PRO A 83 1.12 -4.84 6.39
CA PRO A 83 0.31 -4.02 7.28
C PRO A 83 0.01 -4.76 8.59
N LYS A 84 -0.15 -4.02 9.70
CA LYS A 84 -0.46 -4.58 11.03
C LYS A 84 -1.60 -5.61 11.05
N LYS A 85 -2.64 -5.41 10.23
CA LYS A 85 -3.80 -6.32 10.13
C LYS A 85 -3.47 -7.74 9.66
N LYS A 86 -2.31 -7.94 9.02
CA LYS A 86 -1.84 -9.23 8.48
C LYS A 86 -1.05 -10.07 9.48
N PHE A 87 -0.99 -9.65 10.74
CA PHE A 87 -0.30 -10.35 11.80
C PHE A 87 -1.27 -10.84 12.88
N VAL A 88 -0.92 -11.96 13.50
CA VAL A 88 -1.52 -12.36 14.78
C VAL A 88 -1.09 -11.37 15.87
N ARG A 89 -2.00 -11.05 16.79
CA ARG A 89 -1.69 -10.18 17.94
C ARG A 89 -0.62 -10.86 18.81
N ALA A 90 0.49 -10.15 19.03
CA ALA A 90 1.55 -10.53 19.96
C ALA A 90 1.55 -9.61 21.19
N CYS A 91 2.08 -10.10 22.32
CA CYS A 91 2.15 -9.35 23.58
C CYS A 91 2.97 -8.06 23.42
N SER A 92 4.07 -8.08 22.65
CA SER A 92 4.86 -6.90 22.30
C SER A 92 4.96 -6.72 20.79
N PHE A 93 3.85 -6.33 20.15
CA PHE A 93 3.81 -6.22 18.68
C PHE A 93 4.81 -5.21 18.09
N TYR A 94 5.17 -4.16 18.83
CA TYR A 94 6.10 -3.16 18.33
C TYR A 94 7.56 -3.52 18.57
N ASP A 95 7.82 -4.51 19.42
CA ASP A 95 9.18 -4.95 19.71
C ASP A 95 9.37 -6.42 19.36
N ILE A 96 9.91 -6.62 18.16
CA ILE A 96 10.20 -7.95 17.62
C ILE A 96 11.37 -8.63 18.36
N SER A 97 12.22 -7.87 19.09
CA SER A 97 13.28 -8.46 19.90
C SER A 97 12.74 -9.14 21.16
N TRP A 98 11.55 -8.73 21.62
CA TRP A 98 10.87 -9.32 22.78
C TRP A 98 9.82 -10.36 22.39
N SER A 99 9.27 -10.29 21.18
CA SER A 99 8.31 -11.29 20.70
C SER A 99 8.35 -11.46 19.19
N ALA A 100 8.58 -12.71 18.74
CA ALA A 100 8.50 -13.03 17.32
C ALA A 100 7.11 -12.68 16.77
N ARG A 101 7.09 -11.89 15.70
CA ARG A 101 5.88 -11.53 14.96
C ARG A 101 5.77 -12.41 13.74
N PHE A 102 4.67 -13.13 13.61
CA PHE A 102 4.40 -13.95 12.42
C PHE A 102 3.18 -13.41 11.68
N CYS A 103 3.30 -13.29 10.36
CA CYS A 103 2.14 -13.00 9.53
C CYS A 103 1.18 -14.19 9.51
N LEU A 104 -0.08 -13.94 9.16
CA LEU A 104 -1.12 -14.97 9.11
C LEU A 104 -0.71 -16.16 8.23
N ASP A 105 -0.01 -15.92 7.12
CA ASP A 105 0.45 -16.98 6.23
C ASP A 105 1.51 -17.85 6.91
N CYS A 106 2.50 -17.24 7.57
CA CYS A 106 3.52 -17.99 8.30
C CYS A 106 2.94 -18.71 9.52
N THR A 107 2.00 -18.12 10.25
CA THR A 107 1.34 -18.82 11.36
C THR A 107 0.46 -19.96 10.88
N ALA A 108 -0.07 -19.89 9.66
CA ALA A 108 -0.79 -21.00 9.02
C ALA A 108 0.17 -22.13 8.64
N THR A 109 1.26 -21.81 7.93
CA THR A 109 2.28 -22.81 7.54
C THR A 109 2.89 -23.50 8.75
N LEU A 110 3.21 -22.75 9.80
CA LEU A 110 3.78 -23.28 11.04
C LEU A 110 2.72 -23.86 12.00
N GLN A 111 1.43 -23.80 11.65
CA GLN A 111 0.31 -24.29 12.44
C GLN A 111 0.30 -23.86 13.94
N THR A 112 0.87 -22.69 14.23
CA THR A 112 1.08 -22.20 15.61
C THR A 112 -0.18 -21.92 16.42
N GLN A 113 -1.35 -21.85 15.76
CA GLN A 113 -2.62 -21.50 16.39
C GLN A 113 -3.50 -22.74 16.55
N ARG A 114 -4.33 -22.77 17.60
CA ARG A 114 -5.24 -23.90 17.84
C ARG A 114 -6.35 -23.96 16.78
N HIS A 115 -6.71 -25.18 16.38
CA HIS A 115 -7.76 -25.46 15.40
C HIS A 115 -9.11 -24.81 15.82
N LEU A 116 -9.67 -24.00 14.92
CA LEU A 116 -10.94 -23.28 15.04
C LEU A 116 -11.13 -22.50 16.34
N LYS A 117 -10.04 -22.06 16.96
CA LYS A 117 -10.06 -21.12 18.09
C LYS A 117 -9.92 -19.68 17.58
N PRO A 118 -10.54 -18.70 18.29
CA PRO A 118 -10.47 -17.30 17.90
C PRO A 118 -9.04 -16.77 18.08
N VAL A 119 -8.54 -16.12 17.04
CA VAL A 119 -7.22 -15.47 17.00
C VAL A 119 -7.42 -14.02 16.62
N ALA A 120 -7.04 -13.11 17.52
CA ALA A 120 -7.12 -11.68 17.24
C ALA A 120 -6.00 -11.26 16.28
N SER A 121 -6.37 -10.52 15.24
CA SER A 121 -5.37 -9.79 14.43
C SER A 121 -4.72 -8.68 15.27
N ALA A 122 -3.46 -8.35 14.99
CA ALA A 122 -2.75 -7.27 15.70
C ALA A 122 -3.37 -5.89 15.46
N GLY A 123 -4.18 -5.73 14.40
CA GLY A 123 -4.99 -4.54 14.17
C GLY A 123 -6.25 -4.42 15.04
N CYS A 124 -6.53 -5.42 15.88
CA CYS A 124 -7.64 -5.52 16.84
C CYS A 124 -9.07 -5.37 16.29
N LYS A 125 -9.25 -5.33 14.96
CA LYS A 125 -10.58 -5.18 14.33
C LYS A 125 -11.19 -6.48 13.85
N LEU A 126 -10.38 -7.51 13.62
CA LEU A 126 -10.82 -8.78 13.05
C LEU A 126 -10.34 -9.94 13.89
N ILE A 127 -11.26 -10.86 14.16
CA ILE A 127 -11.00 -12.17 14.78
C ILE A 127 -11.05 -13.21 13.68
N TYR A 128 -9.99 -14.00 13.59
CA TYR A 128 -9.88 -15.11 12.65
C TYR A 128 -9.93 -16.45 13.38
N TYR A 129 -10.24 -17.50 12.64
CA TYR A 129 -10.27 -18.89 13.07
C TYR A 129 -9.41 -19.68 12.10
N PHE A 130 -8.36 -20.31 12.63
CA PHE A 130 -7.44 -21.11 11.83
C PHE A 130 -7.93 -22.55 11.72
N CYS A 131 -8.06 -23.07 10.51
CA CYS A 131 -8.36 -24.48 10.30
C CYS A 131 -7.06 -25.25 10.01
N HIS A 132 -6.75 -26.26 10.83
CA HIS A 132 -5.58 -27.14 10.58
C HIS A 132 -5.75 -27.99 9.32
N ASN A 133 -6.99 -28.38 8.99
CA ASN A 133 -7.25 -29.30 7.89
C ASN A 133 -7.01 -28.62 6.52
N CYS A 134 -7.46 -27.37 6.36
CA CYS A 134 -7.27 -26.62 5.10
C CYS A 134 -6.17 -25.56 5.15
N GLY A 135 -5.55 -25.35 6.31
CA GLY A 135 -4.42 -24.41 6.46
C GLY A 135 -4.79 -22.93 6.38
N ASP A 136 -6.07 -22.56 6.53
CA ASP A 136 -6.54 -21.19 6.27
C ASP A 136 -7.12 -20.46 7.48
N TYR A 137 -6.95 -19.13 7.49
CA TYR A 137 -7.61 -18.21 8.43
C TYR A 137 -8.92 -17.66 7.85
N ARG A 138 -10.01 -17.87 8.58
CA ARG A 138 -11.37 -17.44 8.20
C ARG A 138 -12.03 -16.62 9.30
N THR A 139 -13.01 -15.78 8.96
CA THR A 139 -13.82 -15.04 9.94
C THR A 139 -14.86 -15.95 10.59
N LYS A 140 -15.52 -15.49 11.67
CA LYS A 140 -16.58 -16.26 12.35
C LYS A 140 -17.68 -16.75 11.40
N SER A 141 -18.08 -15.92 10.44
CA SER A 141 -19.12 -16.23 9.44
C SER A 141 -18.68 -17.23 8.36
N ALA A 142 -17.38 -17.49 8.24
CA ALA A 142 -16.82 -18.27 7.13
C ALA A 142 -15.86 -19.37 7.62
N LYS A 143 -15.84 -19.64 8.94
CA LYS A 143 -14.95 -20.64 9.52
C LYS A 143 -15.38 -22.04 9.09
N CYS A 144 -14.41 -22.93 8.97
CA CYS A 144 -14.67 -24.35 8.81
C CYS A 144 -15.41 -24.88 10.05
N GLN A 145 -16.13 -25.99 9.88
CA GLN A 145 -16.87 -26.64 10.95
C GLN A 145 -16.36 -28.05 11.26
N GLY A 146 -15.52 -28.61 10.38
CA GLY A 146 -14.94 -29.94 10.57
C GLY A 146 -14.09 -30.04 11.82
N LYS A 147 -14.08 -31.22 12.45
CA LYS A 147 -13.18 -31.57 13.54
C LYS A 147 -11.72 -31.56 13.03
N ARG A 148 -10.77 -31.37 13.95
CA ARG A 148 -9.34 -31.47 13.59
C ARG A 148 -9.03 -32.91 13.17
N ILE A 149 -8.39 -33.07 12.01
CA ILE A 149 -7.90 -34.37 11.59
C ILE A 149 -6.66 -34.73 12.41
N CYS A 150 -6.71 -35.89 13.06
CA CYS A 150 -5.62 -36.49 13.80
C CYS A 150 -5.30 -37.86 13.20
N SER A 151 -4.15 -38.46 13.56
CA SER A 151 -3.70 -39.77 13.07
C SER A 151 -4.66 -40.92 13.39
N ASP A 152 -5.55 -40.72 14.34
CA ASP A 152 -6.35 -41.78 14.98
C ASP A 152 -7.80 -41.80 14.45
N LEU A 153 -8.11 -41.01 13.42
CA LEU A 153 -9.44 -40.94 12.81
C LEU A 153 -9.56 -41.96 11.68
N GLU A 154 -10.74 -42.57 11.59
CA GLU A 154 -11.11 -43.44 10.47
C GLU A 154 -11.26 -42.63 9.17
N GLU A 155 -11.12 -43.28 8.02
CA GLU A 155 -11.12 -42.60 6.71
C GLU A 155 -12.43 -41.84 6.44
N ASP A 156 -13.57 -42.36 6.89
CA ASP A 156 -14.88 -41.72 6.78
C ASP A 156 -14.98 -40.44 7.62
N GLU A 157 -14.45 -40.45 8.85
CA GLU A 157 -14.36 -39.27 9.70
C GLU A 157 -13.43 -38.20 9.10
N VAL A 158 -12.36 -38.61 8.44
CA VAL A 158 -11.45 -37.71 7.71
C VAL A 158 -12.17 -37.06 6.53
N VAL A 159 -12.90 -37.84 5.72
CA VAL A 159 -13.69 -37.35 4.59
C VAL A 159 -14.77 -36.37 5.07
N GLU A 160 -15.49 -36.69 6.14
CA GLU A 160 -16.49 -35.81 6.73
C GLU A 160 -15.86 -34.50 7.21
N ALA A 161 -14.76 -34.57 7.97
CA ALA A 161 -14.05 -33.39 8.48
C ALA A 161 -13.51 -32.48 7.35
N LEU A 162 -13.05 -33.06 6.24
CA LEU A 162 -12.63 -32.32 5.04
C LEU A 162 -13.82 -31.71 4.29
N SER A 163 -14.95 -32.40 4.22
CA SER A 163 -16.17 -31.89 3.57
C SER A 163 -16.72 -30.63 4.26
N LEU A 164 -16.53 -30.54 5.58
CA LEU A 164 -16.90 -29.41 6.42
C LEU A 164 -15.83 -28.30 6.46
N CYS A 165 -14.73 -28.48 5.72
CA CYS A 165 -13.81 -27.39 5.44
C CYS A 165 -14.42 -26.46 4.40
N ALA A 166 -14.23 -25.16 4.62
CA ALA A 166 -14.58 -24.17 3.59
C ALA A 166 -13.79 -24.51 2.32
N LYS A 167 -14.50 -24.87 1.25
CA LYS A 167 -13.90 -25.08 -0.08
C LYS A 167 -13.00 -23.89 -0.43
N PRO A 168 -11.83 -24.10 -1.08
CA PRO A 168 -11.04 -22.99 -1.58
C PRO A 168 -11.96 -22.09 -2.38
N ARG A 169 -12.12 -20.84 -1.91
CA ARG A 169 -13.11 -19.89 -2.41
C ARG A 169 -12.69 -19.47 -3.81
N ARG A 170 -13.08 -20.28 -4.81
CA ARG A 170 -12.80 -20.15 -6.24
C ARG A 170 -11.30 -19.99 -6.57
N LYS A 171 -10.93 -20.36 -7.81
CA LYS A 171 -9.65 -19.89 -8.35
C LYS A 171 -9.75 -18.36 -8.49
N PRO A 172 -8.68 -17.59 -8.23
CA PRO A 172 -8.62 -16.18 -8.57
C PRO A 172 -9.04 -15.99 -10.02
N GLN A 173 -9.87 -14.99 -10.31
CA GLN A 173 -10.38 -14.73 -11.65
C GLN A 173 -10.27 -13.25 -12.02
N GLY A 174 -10.10 -12.97 -13.31
CA GLY A 174 -10.04 -11.60 -13.84
C GLY A 174 -8.93 -10.77 -13.22
N PHE A 175 -9.30 -9.62 -12.64
CA PHE A 175 -8.36 -8.67 -12.02
C PHE A 175 -7.53 -9.27 -10.87
N GLU A 176 -8.00 -10.34 -10.23
CA GLU A 176 -7.26 -10.98 -9.12
C GLU A 176 -5.98 -11.69 -9.57
N ILE A 177 -5.91 -12.09 -10.85
CA ILE A 177 -4.75 -12.78 -11.42
C ILE A 177 -3.68 -11.76 -11.85
N LEU A 178 -4.07 -10.50 -12.04
CA LEU A 178 -3.17 -9.50 -12.61
C LEU A 178 -2.02 -9.17 -11.64
N PRO A 179 -0.80 -8.99 -12.16
CA PRO A 179 0.31 -8.50 -11.37
C PRO A 179 -0.01 -7.16 -10.70
N LYS A 180 0.47 -6.98 -9.47
CA LYS A 180 0.21 -5.77 -8.67
C LYS A 180 0.57 -4.46 -9.37
N HIS A 181 1.62 -4.44 -10.20
CA HIS A 181 2.03 -3.24 -10.94
C HIS A 181 1.03 -2.89 -12.06
N ILE A 182 0.45 -3.89 -12.74
CA ILE A 182 -0.63 -3.69 -13.71
C ILE A 182 -1.88 -3.19 -13.01
N LEU A 183 -2.27 -3.80 -11.89
CA LEU A 183 -3.42 -3.33 -11.09
C LEU A 183 -3.24 -1.90 -10.59
N ALA A 184 -2.02 -1.53 -10.17
CA ALA A 184 -1.70 -0.16 -9.78
C ALA A 184 -1.82 0.82 -10.95
N LYS A 185 -1.37 0.42 -12.15
CA LYS A 185 -1.48 1.23 -13.37
C LYS A 185 -2.94 1.41 -13.78
N ILE A 186 -3.74 0.35 -13.80
CA ILE A 186 -5.19 0.42 -14.07
C ILE A 186 -5.86 1.35 -13.05
N SER A 187 -5.59 1.14 -11.75
CA SER A 187 -6.14 1.97 -10.67
C SER A 187 -5.73 3.45 -10.78
N SER A 188 -4.63 3.77 -11.45
CA SER A 188 -4.20 5.16 -11.64
C SER A 188 -5.04 5.94 -12.66
N PHE A 189 -5.75 5.24 -13.55
CA PHE A 189 -6.68 5.82 -14.51
C PHE A 189 -8.14 5.83 -14.03
N LEU A 190 -8.43 5.14 -12.92
CA LEU A 190 -9.78 5.04 -12.37
C LEU A 190 -10.04 6.14 -11.33
N GLY A 191 -11.32 6.47 -11.14
CA GLY A 191 -11.76 7.34 -10.06
C GLY A 191 -11.54 6.70 -8.69
N LEU A 192 -11.46 7.51 -7.62
CA LEU A 192 -11.28 6.97 -6.26
C LEU A 192 -12.41 6.01 -5.88
N LEU A 193 -13.65 6.30 -6.28
CA LEU A 193 -14.81 5.44 -6.00
C LEU A 193 -14.67 4.08 -6.68
N ASP A 194 -14.27 4.04 -7.95
CA ASP A 194 -14.08 2.80 -8.70
C ASP A 194 -12.97 1.94 -8.10
N VAL A 195 -11.87 2.57 -7.64
CA VAL A 195 -10.78 1.84 -6.97
C VAL A 195 -11.20 1.33 -5.59
N ILE A 196 -12.09 2.04 -4.90
CA ILE A 196 -12.72 1.53 -3.66
C ILE A 196 -13.61 0.32 -3.98
N HIS A 197 -14.45 0.39 -5.02
CA HIS A 197 -15.27 -0.74 -5.45
C HIS A 197 -14.41 -1.93 -5.89
N LEU A 198 -13.32 -1.68 -6.62
CA LEU A 198 -12.35 -2.71 -6.99
C LEU A 198 -11.74 -3.38 -5.75
N ALA A 199 -11.35 -2.59 -4.75
CA ALA A 199 -10.85 -3.11 -3.47
C ALA A 199 -11.93 -3.85 -2.66
N GLN A 200 -13.21 -3.62 -2.92
CA GLN A 200 -14.33 -4.28 -2.25
C GLN A 200 -14.87 -5.49 -3.01
N ALA A 201 -14.54 -5.61 -4.31
CA ALA A 201 -15.00 -6.69 -5.17
C ALA A 201 -14.56 -8.07 -4.68
N SER A 202 -13.39 -8.17 -4.03
CA SER A 202 -12.95 -9.40 -3.39
C SER A 202 -11.95 -9.17 -2.25
N ARG A 203 -11.69 -10.23 -1.47
CA ARG A 203 -10.73 -10.18 -0.36
C ARG A 203 -9.29 -9.99 -0.85
N GLU A 204 -8.90 -10.71 -1.90
CA GLU A 204 -7.60 -10.58 -2.56
C GLU A 204 -7.37 -9.15 -3.04
N LEU A 205 -8.36 -8.57 -3.74
CA LEU A 205 -8.26 -7.18 -4.18
C LEU A 205 -8.26 -6.22 -2.99
N ASN A 206 -9.02 -6.47 -1.92
CA ASN A 206 -8.97 -5.66 -0.70
C ASN A 206 -7.57 -5.61 -0.04
N ASP A 207 -6.82 -6.70 -0.17
CA ASP A 207 -5.50 -6.83 0.41
C ASP A 207 -4.39 -6.25 -0.49
N ILE A 208 -4.62 -6.24 -1.80
CA ILE A 208 -3.65 -5.79 -2.81
C ILE A 208 -3.86 -4.32 -3.19
N VAL A 209 -5.11 -3.91 -3.42
CA VAL A 209 -5.50 -2.59 -3.89
C VAL A 209 -5.29 -1.56 -2.79
N LYS A 210 -4.58 -0.49 -3.13
CA LYS A 210 -4.26 0.58 -2.20
C LYS A 210 -4.81 1.91 -2.72
N PRO A 211 -6.10 2.22 -2.52
CA PRO A 211 -6.71 3.43 -3.09
C PRO A 211 -5.94 4.71 -2.74
N ASN A 212 -5.48 4.83 -1.48
CA ASN A 212 -4.72 5.99 -0.99
C ASN A 212 -3.26 6.07 -1.48
N GLN A 213 -2.77 5.07 -2.22
CA GLN A 213 -1.43 5.07 -2.80
C GLN A 213 -1.46 5.08 -4.32
N TRP A 214 -2.45 4.44 -4.93
CA TRP A 214 -2.50 4.20 -6.37
C TRP A 214 -3.32 5.25 -7.12
N VAL A 215 -4.35 5.82 -6.48
CA VAL A 215 -5.14 6.88 -7.10
C VAL A 215 -4.36 8.20 -7.03
N PRO A 216 -4.25 8.95 -8.13
CA PRO A 216 -3.61 10.25 -8.16
C PRO A 216 -4.15 11.19 -7.07
N LEU A 217 -3.27 12.05 -6.54
CA LEU A 217 -3.60 12.91 -5.41
C LEU A 217 -4.76 13.88 -5.72
N HIS A 218 -4.80 14.44 -6.92
CA HIS A 218 -5.86 15.36 -7.34
C HIS A 218 -7.23 14.68 -7.38
N ASN A 219 -7.30 13.42 -7.87
CA ASN A 219 -8.55 12.65 -7.90
C ASN A 219 -9.04 12.28 -6.49
N ARG A 220 -8.13 11.91 -5.60
CA ARG A 220 -8.49 11.66 -4.19
C ARG A 220 -8.98 12.92 -3.49
N TYR A 221 -8.31 14.04 -3.73
CA TYR A 221 -8.70 15.34 -3.20
C TYR A 221 -10.10 15.73 -3.68
N ARG A 222 -10.30 15.76 -5.01
CA ARG A 222 -11.55 16.13 -5.65
C ARG A 222 -12.71 15.30 -5.12
N PHE A 223 -12.57 13.97 -5.10
CA PHE A 223 -13.58 13.08 -4.55
C PHE A 223 -13.98 13.44 -3.11
N VAL A 224 -13.00 13.61 -2.21
CA VAL A 224 -13.28 13.92 -0.79
C VAL A 224 -13.87 15.31 -0.62
N HIS A 225 -13.33 16.29 -1.33
CA HIS A 225 -13.76 17.67 -1.32
C HIS A 225 -15.21 17.79 -1.80
N ASP A 226 -15.52 17.25 -2.98
CA ASP A 226 -16.86 17.34 -3.58
C ASP A 226 -17.88 16.53 -2.79
N THR A 227 -17.50 15.34 -2.29
CA THR A 227 -18.35 14.54 -1.41
C THR A 227 -18.70 15.32 -0.13
N TRP A 228 -17.73 16.02 0.45
CA TRP A 228 -17.97 16.79 1.67
C TRP A 228 -18.81 18.03 1.40
N ILE A 229 -18.48 18.84 0.39
CA ILE A 229 -19.26 20.03 0.00
C ILE A 229 -20.72 19.65 -0.26
N ASN A 230 -20.97 18.57 -1.01
CA ASN A 230 -22.32 18.14 -1.30
C ASN A 230 -23.09 17.68 -0.05
N ARG A 231 -22.41 17.20 1.00
CA ARG A 231 -23.03 16.82 2.28
C ARG A 231 -23.34 18.01 3.18
N VAL A 232 -22.61 19.12 3.05
CA VAL A 232 -22.68 20.26 3.98
C VAL A 232 -23.25 21.53 3.35
N ARG A 233 -23.62 21.49 2.06
CA ARG A 233 -24.06 22.66 1.28
C ARG A 233 -25.11 23.52 2.00
N ASP A 234 -26.06 22.88 2.68
CA ASP A 234 -27.18 23.54 3.37
C ASP A 234 -27.14 23.32 4.90
N VAL A 235 -25.96 23.00 5.44
CA VAL A 235 -25.79 22.68 6.87
C VAL A 235 -24.99 23.78 7.55
N GLU A 236 -25.58 24.40 8.57
CA GLU A 236 -24.86 25.34 9.44
C GLU A 236 -23.57 24.74 10.00
N PHE A 237 -22.48 25.50 10.01
CA PHE A 237 -21.15 25.01 10.38
C PHE A 237 -21.12 24.25 11.72
N ASP A 238 -21.85 24.77 12.72
CA ASP A 238 -21.87 24.18 14.06
C ASP A 238 -22.57 22.80 14.10
N ARG A 239 -23.46 22.54 13.13
CA ARG A 239 -24.17 21.26 12.96
C ARG A 239 -23.41 20.24 12.11
N ILE A 240 -22.31 20.63 11.46
CA ILE A 240 -21.48 19.72 10.66
C ILE A 240 -20.83 18.67 11.58
N LYS A 241 -21.15 17.39 11.33
CA LYS A 241 -20.68 16.25 12.13
C LYS A 241 -19.37 15.66 11.64
N GLU A 242 -19.03 15.86 10.37
CA GLU A 242 -17.89 15.23 9.72
C GLU A 242 -17.10 16.25 8.90
N PHE A 243 -15.78 16.12 8.90
CA PHE A 243 -14.87 17.01 8.18
C PHE A 243 -13.84 16.20 7.37
N PRO A 244 -13.37 16.73 6.23
CA PRO A 244 -12.36 16.09 5.41
C PRO A 244 -10.96 16.27 6.01
N CYS A 245 -10.15 15.21 5.97
CA CYS A 245 -8.73 15.26 6.20
C CYS A 245 -8.01 15.15 4.85
N TYR A 246 -7.29 16.21 4.47
CA TYR A 246 -6.66 16.31 3.17
C TYR A 246 -5.24 15.72 3.12
N ILE A 247 -4.74 15.25 4.27
CA ILE A 247 -3.53 14.42 4.34
C ILE A 247 -3.84 13.00 3.89
N CYS A 248 -4.82 12.35 4.52
CA CYS A 248 -5.19 10.96 4.26
C CYS A 248 -6.34 10.81 3.26
N CYS A 249 -6.93 11.92 2.77
CA CYS A 249 -8.07 11.96 1.85
C CYS A 249 -9.24 11.13 2.38
N LYS A 250 -9.69 11.40 3.62
CA LYS A 250 -10.84 10.74 4.24
C LYS A 250 -11.71 11.73 4.99
N ILE A 251 -13.01 11.48 5.00
CA ILE A 251 -13.97 12.19 5.85
C ILE A 251 -13.99 11.50 7.21
N HIS A 252 -13.87 12.29 8.27
CA HIS A 252 -13.82 11.83 9.66
C HIS A 252 -14.80 12.60 10.54
N PRO A 253 -15.30 12.00 11.64
CA PRO A 253 -16.09 12.73 12.63
C PRO A 253 -15.35 13.96 13.18
N LYS A 254 -16.10 15.02 13.54
CA LYS A 254 -15.59 16.28 14.12
C LYS A 254 -14.63 16.04 15.30
N THR A 255 -14.89 15.02 16.11
CA THR A 255 -14.05 14.60 17.26
C THR A 255 -12.63 14.16 16.89
N LYS A 256 -12.37 13.88 15.61
CA LYS A 256 -11.03 13.54 15.10
C LYS A 256 -10.22 14.74 14.67
N PHE A 257 -10.69 15.96 14.89
CA PHE A 257 -9.98 17.20 14.59
C PHE A 257 -9.74 17.99 15.87
N THR A 258 -8.67 18.78 15.90
CA THR A 258 -8.37 19.66 17.04
C THR A 258 -9.27 20.89 17.00
N PRO A 259 -9.74 21.44 18.14
CA PRO A 259 -10.57 22.64 18.18
C PRO A 259 -10.00 23.80 17.33
N LYS A 260 -8.71 24.07 17.45
CA LYS A 260 -8.00 25.08 16.64
C LYS A 260 -8.18 24.93 15.13
N GLN A 261 -8.24 23.70 14.61
CA GLN A 261 -8.45 23.48 13.18
C GLN A 261 -9.90 23.71 12.75
N LEU A 262 -10.85 23.41 13.64
CA LEU A 262 -12.27 23.63 13.39
C LEU A 262 -12.56 25.13 13.39
N GLU A 263 -11.98 25.87 14.33
CA GLU A 263 -12.02 27.34 14.40
C GLU A 263 -11.42 27.97 13.15
N MET A 264 -10.19 27.61 12.78
CA MET A 264 -9.55 28.08 11.55
C MET A 264 -10.39 27.78 10.28
N SER A 265 -11.04 26.62 10.20
CA SER A 265 -11.90 26.31 9.06
C SER A 265 -13.23 27.06 9.04
N LYS A 266 -13.67 27.58 10.20
CA LYS A 266 -14.84 28.45 10.33
C LYS A 266 -14.49 29.87 9.90
N ASP A 267 -13.32 30.36 10.33
CA ASP A 267 -12.86 31.73 10.10
C ASP A 267 -12.28 31.93 8.69
N GLU A 268 -11.54 30.93 8.17
CA GLU A 268 -10.88 30.95 6.86
C GLU A 268 -11.25 29.70 6.03
N PRO A 269 -12.47 29.61 5.48
CA PRO A 269 -12.94 28.44 4.73
C PRO A 269 -12.05 28.06 3.53
N GLU A 270 -11.43 29.04 2.88
CA GLU A 270 -10.49 28.86 1.77
C GLU A 270 -9.22 28.08 2.16
N THR A 271 -8.89 28.04 3.45
CA THR A 271 -7.78 27.25 3.98
C THR A 271 -8.19 25.88 4.52
N ALA A 272 -9.48 25.51 4.42
CA ALA A 272 -9.98 24.24 4.91
C ALA A 272 -9.24 23.02 4.33
N TRP A 273 -8.66 23.13 3.12
CA TRP A 273 -7.77 22.10 2.55
C TRP A 273 -6.57 21.75 3.44
N LYS A 274 -6.18 22.59 4.40
CA LYS A 274 -5.12 22.33 5.39
C LYS A 274 -5.59 21.50 6.58
N MET A 275 -6.89 21.20 6.69
CA MET A 275 -7.43 20.37 7.76
C MET A 275 -6.84 18.96 7.75
N ARG A 276 -6.52 18.49 8.96
CA ARG A 276 -5.80 17.26 9.21
C ARG A 276 -6.33 16.57 10.47
N CYS A 277 -6.75 15.32 10.32
CA CYS A 277 -7.21 14.55 11.45
C CYS A 277 -6.07 14.31 12.46
N GLN A 278 -6.41 14.15 13.73
CA GLN A 278 -5.49 13.90 14.84
C GLN A 278 -4.48 12.76 14.55
N PRO A 279 -4.86 11.62 13.95
CA PRO A 279 -3.88 10.60 13.56
C PRO A 279 -2.82 11.12 12.58
N CYS A 280 -3.20 11.94 11.59
CA CYS A 280 -2.24 12.52 10.65
C CYS A 280 -1.35 13.56 11.34
N VAL A 281 -1.90 14.39 12.22
CA VAL A 281 -1.12 15.34 13.04
C VAL A 281 -0.08 14.60 13.87
N TRP A 282 -0.49 13.53 14.55
CA TRP A 282 0.40 12.73 15.36
C TRP A 282 1.49 12.04 14.52
N LEU A 283 1.14 11.48 13.35
CA LEU A 283 2.13 10.91 12.42
C LEU A 283 3.12 11.96 11.94
N MET A 284 2.69 13.19 11.68
CA MET A 284 3.57 14.31 11.32
C MET A 284 4.48 14.75 12.47
N GLY A 285 3.99 14.65 13.71
CA GLY A 285 4.71 15.02 14.93
C GLY A 285 5.73 13.99 15.42
N ARG A 286 5.69 12.74 14.90
CA ARG A 286 6.62 11.66 15.31
C ARG A 286 8.09 11.98 15.06
N SER A 287 8.40 12.69 13.98
CA SER A 287 9.76 13.03 13.57
C SER A 287 9.73 14.10 12.49
N ASP A 288 10.76 14.94 12.41
CA ASP A 288 10.97 15.83 11.27
C ASP A 288 11.15 15.07 9.94
N LYS A 289 11.55 13.78 10.01
CA LYS A 289 11.65 12.86 8.87
C LYS A 289 10.38 12.04 8.63
N SER A 290 9.26 12.37 9.28
CA SER A 290 7.99 11.70 9.06
C SER A 290 7.58 11.80 7.59
N ILE A 291 7.27 10.64 6.97
CA ILE A 291 6.80 10.61 5.58
C ILE A 291 5.54 11.47 5.43
N THR A 292 4.62 11.43 6.41
CA THR A 292 3.41 12.24 6.39
C THR A 292 3.73 13.74 6.41
N ARG A 293 4.74 14.16 7.19
CA ARG A 293 5.17 15.57 7.25
C ARG A 293 5.85 16.01 5.95
N ILE A 294 6.73 15.18 5.41
CA ILE A 294 7.41 15.43 4.13
C ILE A 294 6.39 15.51 2.99
N GLU A 295 5.50 14.53 2.90
CA GLU A 295 4.45 14.49 1.88
C GLU A 295 3.50 15.68 1.99
N HIS A 296 3.15 16.13 3.20
CA HIS A 296 2.35 17.34 3.38
C HIS A 296 3.06 18.60 2.87
N ARG A 297 4.33 18.80 3.24
CA ARG A 297 5.12 19.97 2.81
C ARG A 297 5.33 20.04 1.31
N ARG A 298 5.27 18.90 0.61
CA ARG A 298 5.38 18.82 -0.85
C ARG A 298 4.07 19.13 -1.58
N ARG A 299 2.96 19.39 -0.89
CA ARG A 299 1.64 19.64 -1.50
C ARG A 299 1.32 21.13 -1.54
N GLU A 300 0.62 21.54 -2.59
CA GLU A 300 0.08 22.89 -2.75
C GLU A 300 -1.27 22.82 -3.49
N ILE A 301 -2.07 23.89 -3.38
CA ILE A 301 -3.29 24.05 -4.18
C ILE A 301 -2.92 24.64 -5.53
N CYS A 302 -3.46 24.06 -6.59
CA CYS A 302 -3.35 24.61 -7.92
C CYS A 302 -4.24 25.86 -8.05
N GLY A 303 -3.64 27.00 -8.40
CA GLY A 303 -4.39 28.25 -8.61
C GLY A 303 -5.38 28.21 -9.78
N THR A 304 -5.23 27.28 -10.72
CA THR A 304 -6.13 27.17 -11.88
C THR A 304 -7.35 26.30 -11.60
N CYS A 305 -7.14 25.07 -11.10
CA CYS A 305 -8.23 24.09 -10.94
C CYS A 305 -8.65 23.84 -9.48
N GLY A 306 -8.02 24.52 -8.51
CA GLY A 306 -8.30 24.34 -7.08
C GLY A 306 -7.92 22.96 -6.51
N CYS A 307 -7.37 22.04 -7.31
CA CYS A 307 -6.98 20.71 -6.84
C CYS A 307 -5.61 20.73 -6.14
N ILE A 308 -5.40 19.80 -5.21
CA ILE A 308 -4.08 19.55 -4.63
C ILE A 308 -3.14 18.96 -5.69
N LYS A 309 -1.94 19.53 -5.79
CA LYS A 309 -0.82 19.01 -6.56
C LYS A 309 0.45 18.92 -5.72
N TYR A 310 1.48 18.28 -6.26
CA TYR A 310 2.83 18.37 -5.71
C TYR A 310 3.50 19.65 -6.19
N ALA A 311 4.20 20.33 -5.27
CA ALA A 311 5.00 21.50 -5.57
C ALA A 311 5.98 21.21 -6.72
N ARG A 312 6.08 22.16 -7.65
CA ARG A 312 6.91 22.05 -8.88
C ARG A 312 6.54 20.90 -9.82
N LYS A 313 5.39 20.23 -9.62
CA LYS A 313 4.83 19.28 -10.60
C LYS A 313 3.66 19.89 -11.36
N THR A 314 3.42 19.36 -12.56
CA THR A 314 2.22 19.61 -13.35
C THR A 314 0.98 19.19 -12.56
N CYS A 315 -0.09 19.98 -12.65
CA CYS A 315 -1.33 19.66 -11.96
C CYS A 315 -2.09 18.58 -12.72
N GLY A 316 -2.26 17.39 -12.12
CA GLY A 316 -3.06 16.32 -12.70
C GLY A 316 -4.51 16.73 -12.99
N GLY A 317 -5.09 17.61 -12.16
CA GLY A 317 -6.42 18.15 -12.39
C GLY A 317 -6.50 19.04 -13.63
N CYS A 318 -5.53 19.91 -13.85
CA CYS A 318 -5.45 20.70 -15.09
C CYS A 318 -5.20 19.84 -16.32
N LEU A 319 -4.39 18.79 -16.21
CA LEU A 319 -4.15 17.86 -17.32
C LEU A 319 -5.43 17.12 -17.73
N GLU A 320 -6.25 16.68 -16.76
CA GLU A 320 -7.54 16.08 -17.05
C GLU A 320 -8.50 17.08 -17.71
N LEU A 321 -8.59 18.30 -17.16
CA LEU A 321 -9.43 19.35 -17.75
C LEU A 321 -8.98 19.71 -19.17
N PHE A 322 -7.67 19.74 -19.43
CA PHE A 322 -7.11 19.95 -20.75
C PHE A 322 -7.48 18.80 -21.71
N ALA A 323 -7.34 17.54 -21.27
CA ALA A 323 -7.73 16.37 -22.06
C ALA A 323 -9.24 16.32 -22.36
N GLN A 324 -10.06 16.90 -21.47
CA GLN A 324 -11.51 17.03 -21.64
C GLN A 324 -11.93 18.27 -22.43
N GLY A 325 -10.99 19.12 -22.88
CA GLY A 325 -11.27 20.36 -23.60
C GLY A 325 -11.85 21.49 -22.73
N ALA A 326 -11.83 21.36 -21.41
CA ALA A 326 -12.41 22.30 -20.46
C ALA A 326 -11.47 23.46 -20.08
N VAL A 327 -10.17 23.36 -20.37
CA VAL A 327 -9.16 24.39 -20.09
C VAL A 327 -8.18 24.46 -21.26
N GLY A 328 -7.89 25.67 -21.76
CA GLY A 328 -6.87 25.91 -22.79
C GLY A 328 -5.43 25.66 -22.29
N PRO A 329 -4.42 25.59 -23.17
CA PRO A 329 -3.05 25.32 -22.76
C PRO A 329 -2.52 26.40 -21.81
N VAL A 330 -2.36 26.04 -20.53
CA VAL A 330 -1.65 26.89 -19.56
C VAL A 330 -0.16 26.69 -19.84
N ILE A 331 0.45 27.67 -20.49
CA ILE A 331 1.90 27.74 -20.67
C ILE A 331 2.52 28.01 -19.30
N THR A 332 2.79 26.95 -18.54
CA THR A 332 3.76 27.05 -17.45
C THR A 332 5.12 27.11 -18.10
N LYS A 333 5.82 28.25 -17.97
CA LYS A 333 7.25 28.37 -18.28
C LYS A 333 8.03 27.38 -17.39
N SER A 334 8.12 26.12 -17.80
CA SER A 334 9.11 25.18 -17.32
C SER A 334 10.19 25.09 -18.39
N GLU A 335 11.43 25.39 -18.02
CA GLU A 335 12.64 25.27 -18.84
C GLU A 335 12.99 23.80 -19.11
N ASP A 336 12.06 23.03 -19.68
CA ASP A 336 12.32 21.70 -20.22
C ASP A 336 11.86 21.69 -21.68
N SER A 337 12.77 22.10 -22.56
CA SER A 337 12.64 22.17 -24.01
C SER A 337 12.30 20.83 -24.70
N ASN A 338 12.29 19.72 -23.96
CA ASN A 338 11.90 18.39 -24.47
C ASN A 338 10.38 18.17 -24.53
N TYR A 339 9.55 18.95 -23.81
CA TYR A 339 8.10 18.71 -23.79
C TYR A 339 7.38 19.23 -25.04
N GLN A 340 7.90 20.28 -25.67
CA GLN A 340 7.36 20.80 -26.94
C GLN A 340 7.67 19.86 -28.12
N GLN A 341 8.80 19.16 -28.10
CA GLN A 341 9.13 18.14 -29.10
C GLN A 341 8.18 16.93 -29.01
N TYR A 342 7.80 16.52 -27.80
CA TYR A 342 6.88 15.38 -27.61
C TYR A 342 5.44 15.70 -28.06
N LEU A 343 4.95 16.91 -27.79
CA LEU A 343 3.62 17.35 -28.22
C LEU A 343 3.51 17.58 -29.73
N SER A 344 4.58 18.05 -30.38
CA SER A 344 4.64 18.18 -31.84
C SER A 344 4.66 16.82 -32.54
N SER A 345 5.31 15.80 -31.97
CA SER A 345 5.29 14.43 -32.52
C SER A 345 3.95 13.70 -32.36
N ILE A 346 3.11 14.07 -31.38
CA ILE A 346 1.75 13.50 -31.24
C ILE A 346 0.78 14.18 -32.21
N GLY A 347 0.92 15.49 -32.45
CA GLY A 347 0.11 16.22 -33.43
C GLY A 347 0.32 15.76 -34.87
N SER A 348 1.53 15.33 -35.24
CA SER A 348 1.84 14.81 -36.58
C SER A 348 1.38 13.38 -36.84
N LEU A 349 1.02 12.60 -35.80
CA LEU A 349 0.52 11.23 -35.95
C LEU A 349 -0.98 11.14 -36.24
N PHE A 350 -1.72 12.24 -36.07
CA PHE A 350 -3.18 12.30 -36.25
C PHE A 350 -3.63 13.37 -37.25
N GLY A 351 -2.71 13.94 -38.03
CA GLY A 351 -3.03 14.94 -39.06
C GLY A 351 -2.22 14.71 -40.33
N GLY A 352 -2.73 13.88 -41.23
CA GLY A 352 -2.12 13.64 -42.54
C GLY A 352 -2.83 12.55 -43.34
N ASN A 353 -3.96 12.92 -43.95
CA ASN A 353 -4.80 12.23 -44.95
C ASN A 353 -5.44 10.89 -44.59
#